data_AF-A0A957KK16-F1
#
_entry.id   AF-A0A957KK16-F1
#
_cell.length_a   1.000
_cell.length_b   1.000
_cell.length_c   1.000
_cell.angle_alpha   90.00
_cell.angle_beta   90.00
_cell.angle_gamma   90.00
#
_symmetry.space_group_name_H-M   'P 1'
#
loop_
_entity.id
_entity.type
_entity.pdbx_description
1 polymer ?
#
loop_
_entity_poly.entity_id
_entity_poly.type
_entity_poly.pdbx_seq_one_letter_code
_entity_poly.pdbx_strand_id
1 'polypeptide(L)'
;MTQKKRLIIAGLILLLLVAIVMGVDALQRQQAVSNNNQLPEGLPTAAPGSIPITVNGDLVAAFTPEAIDHLPAASFKDAEEGKTQEGWRLADVLNFYLAEALPADALILVRSNHRDKEATLTWAEVADPANEIMFDLAGRGTLKLVSLLPRLDTRAEWVQDVDEITITMP
;
A
#
# COMPACT_ATOMS: atom_id res chain seq x y z
N MET A 1 -0.97 55.66 -14.85
CA MET A 1 -0.11 54.77 -14.04
C MET A 1 1.10 54.39 -14.90
N THR A 2 2.33 54.71 -14.50
CA THR A 2 3.53 54.54 -15.35
C THR A 2 4.00 53.08 -15.41
N GLN A 3 4.56 52.64 -16.54
CA GLN A 3 5.03 51.26 -16.77
C GLN A 3 5.99 50.79 -15.67
N LYS A 4 6.84 51.69 -15.15
CA LYS A 4 7.72 51.43 -14.00
C LYS A 4 6.95 51.07 -12.72
N LYS A 5 5.84 51.76 -12.41
CA LYS A 5 4.99 51.43 -11.26
C LYS A 5 4.30 50.08 -11.42
N ARG A 6 3.87 49.73 -12.65
CA ARG A 6 3.27 48.42 -12.94
C ARG A 6 4.28 47.27 -12.82
N LEU A 7 5.52 47.47 -13.27
CA LEU A 7 6.60 46.48 -13.17
C LEU A 7 6.97 46.19 -11.69
N ILE A 8 7.06 47.24 -10.87
CA ILE A 8 7.35 47.11 -9.43
C ILE A 8 6.21 46.36 -8.71
N ILE A 9 4.95 46.68 -9.02
CA ILE A 9 3.79 46.00 -8.44
C ILE A 9 3.78 44.52 -8.83
N ALA A 10 4.04 44.21 -10.11
CA ALA A 10 4.12 42.82 -10.57
C ALA A 10 5.23 42.03 -9.89
N GLY A 11 6.42 42.63 -9.69
CA GLY A 11 7.52 42.01 -8.95
C GLY A 11 7.19 41.75 -7.49
N LEU A 12 6.51 42.68 -6.82
CA LEU A 12 6.05 42.52 -5.44
C LEU A 12 5.01 41.40 -5.31
N ILE A 13 4.06 41.31 -6.25
CA ILE A 13 3.06 40.23 -6.26
C ILE A 13 3.74 38.89 -6.47
N LEU A 14 4.69 38.79 -7.40
CA LEU A 14 5.43 37.55 -7.65
C LEU A 14 6.20 37.09 -6.40
N LEU A 15 6.88 38.02 -5.72
CA LEU A 15 7.64 37.72 -4.50
C LEU A 15 6.72 37.29 -3.36
N LEU A 16 5.55 37.93 -3.23
CA LEU A 16 4.51 37.53 -2.29
C LEU A 16 4.02 36.10 -2.57
N LEU A 17 3.74 35.77 -3.84
CA LEU A 17 3.29 34.42 -4.22
C LEU A 17 4.35 33.36 -3.93
N VAL A 18 5.63 33.64 -4.21
CA VAL A 18 6.73 32.73 -3.87
C VAL A 18 6.83 32.53 -2.36
N ALA A 19 6.71 33.61 -1.57
CA ALA A 19 6.73 33.51 -0.12
C ALA A 19 5.53 32.72 0.44
N ILE A 20 4.35 32.86 -0.15
CA ILE A 20 3.16 32.09 0.22
C ILE A 20 3.35 30.62 -0.11
N VAL A 21 3.81 30.28 -1.33
CA VAL A 21 4.08 28.89 -1.73
C VAL A 21 5.13 28.27 -0.81
N MET A 22 6.22 28.99 -0.52
CA MET A 22 7.26 28.54 0.41
C MET A 22 6.74 28.38 1.83
N GLY A 23 5.85 29.27 2.30
CA GLY A 23 5.23 29.18 3.61
C GLY A 23 4.27 28.00 3.73
N VAL A 24 3.45 27.76 2.71
CA VAL A 24 2.55 26.60 2.63
C VAL A 24 3.36 25.31 2.54
N ASP A 25 4.41 25.26 1.72
CA ASP A 25 5.32 24.11 1.59
C ASP A 25 6.13 23.88 2.88
N ALA A 26 6.51 24.93 3.60
CA ALA A 26 7.14 24.81 4.92
C ALA A 26 6.16 24.32 6.00
N LEU A 27 4.89 24.77 5.99
CA LEU A 27 3.86 24.29 6.90
C LEU A 27 3.43 22.87 6.56
N GLN A 28 3.32 22.51 5.28
CA GLN A 28 3.07 21.15 4.83
C GLN A 28 4.25 20.23 5.16
N ARG A 29 5.49 20.69 4.99
CA ARG A 29 6.66 19.95 5.48
C ARG A 29 6.69 19.85 7.00
N GLN A 30 6.31 20.89 7.73
CA GLN A 30 6.22 20.82 9.18
C GLN A 30 5.09 19.88 9.62
N GLN A 31 3.97 19.82 8.90
CA GLN A 31 2.93 18.82 9.11
C GLN A 31 3.39 17.41 8.68
N ALA A 32 4.18 17.26 7.62
CA ALA A 32 4.81 16.00 7.22
C ALA A 32 5.98 15.60 8.12
N VAL A 33 6.58 16.54 8.86
CA VAL A 33 7.63 16.31 9.87
C VAL A 33 7.02 16.10 11.26
N SER A 34 5.84 16.68 11.53
CA SER A 34 5.01 16.35 12.70
C SER A 34 4.20 15.06 12.49
N ASN A 35 3.91 14.68 11.25
CA ASN A 35 3.37 13.38 10.84
C ASN A 35 4.48 12.38 10.47
N ASN A 36 5.74 12.83 10.32
CA ASN A 36 6.87 11.98 10.71
C ASN A 36 6.79 11.93 12.22
N ASN A 37 5.93 11.04 12.69
CA ASN A 37 6.29 10.22 13.83
C ASN A 37 7.78 9.92 13.66
N GLN A 38 8.62 10.59 14.44
CA GLN A 38 9.72 9.90 15.06
C GLN A 38 9.02 8.81 15.88
N LEU A 39 8.71 7.74 15.16
CA LEU A 39 8.05 6.54 15.60
C LEU A 39 8.77 6.19 16.91
N PRO A 40 8.08 6.17 18.08
CA PRO A 40 8.66 5.65 19.31
C PRO A 40 9.58 4.47 18.99
N GLU A 41 10.80 4.48 19.54
CA GLU A 41 11.77 3.40 19.30
C GLU A 41 11.06 2.04 19.42
N GLY A 42 10.93 1.30 18.31
CA GLY A 42 10.18 0.05 18.25
C GLY A 42 8.92 0.02 17.38
N LEU A 43 8.47 1.15 16.81
CA LEU A 43 7.41 1.14 15.79
C LEU A 43 7.99 0.93 14.37
N PRO A 44 7.27 0.24 13.46
CA PRO A 44 7.77 -0.06 12.12
C PRO A 44 7.81 1.19 11.24
N THR A 45 9.00 1.52 10.73
CA THR A 45 9.14 2.52 9.65
C THR A 45 9.01 1.82 8.31
N ALA A 46 8.08 2.26 7.46
CA ALA A 46 8.00 1.79 6.08
C ALA A 46 9.22 2.30 5.29
N ALA A 47 10.20 1.42 5.06
CA ALA A 47 11.31 1.73 4.17
C ALA A 47 10.78 1.97 2.74
N PRO A 48 11.44 2.81 1.91
CA PRO A 48 11.05 2.98 0.51
C PRO A 48 10.95 1.62 -0.21
N GLY A 49 9.83 1.37 -0.88
CA GLY A 49 9.56 0.10 -1.57
C GLY A 49 8.98 -1.01 -0.69
N SER A 50 8.79 -0.77 0.62
CA SER A 50 8.00 -1.65 1.47
C SER A 50 6.50 -1.41 1.31
N ILE A 51 5.72 -2.47 1.52
CA ILE A 51 4.26 -2.45 1.54
C ILE A 51 3.83 -2.30 3.01
N PRO A 52 3.23 -1.17 3.40
CA PRO A 52 2.72 -0.97 4.74
C PRO A 52 1.48 -1.83 5.00
N ILE A 53 1.37 -2.28 6.25
CA ILE A 53 0.20 -2.96 6.81
C ILE A 53 -0.34 -2.04 7.91
N THR A 54 -1.55 -1.55 7.72
CA THR A 54 -2.26 -0.75 8.72
C THR A 54 -3.43 -1.53 9.32
N VAL A 55 -3.70 -1.35 10.61
CA VAL A 55 -4.86 -1.91 11.31
C VAL A 55 -5.62 -0.76 11.94
N ASN A 56 -6.89 -0.58 11.56
CA ASN A 56 -7.75 0.54 12.00
C ASN A 56 -7.09 1.93 11.81
N GLY A 57 -6.24 2.07 10.80
CA GLY A 57 -5.50 3.32 10.50
C GLY A 57 -4.13 3.44 11.17
N ASP A 58 -3.78 2.55 12.11
CA ASP A 58 -2.46 2.54 12.74
C ASP A 58 -1.50 1.65 11.94
N LEU A 59 -0.29 2.16 11.65
CA LEU A 59 0.76 1.37 10.99
C LEU A 59 1.33 0.32 11.95
N VAL A 60 1.10 -0.96 11.65
CA VAL A 60 1.54 -2.07 12.50
C VAL A 60 2.76 -2.80 11.96
N ALA A 61 2.98 -2.77 10.65
CA ALA A 61 4.12 -3.39 9.99
C ALA A 61 4.34 -2.79 8.61
N ALA A 62 5.51 -3.05 8.04
CA ALA A 62 5.76 -2.88 6.61
C ALA A 62 6.73 -3.96 6.15
N PHE A 63 6.55 -4.47 4.94
CA PHE A 63 7.38 -5.58 4.44
C PHE A 63 7.86 -5.37 3.01
N THR A 64 9.00 -5.98 2.69
CA THR A 64 9.47 -6.12 1.31
C THR A 64 9.35 -7.59 0.90
N PRO A 65 9.34 -7.92 -0.41
CA PRO A 65 9.34 -9.32 -0.85
C PRO A 65 10.45 -10.17 -0.21
N GLU A 66 11.65 -9.61 -0.04
CA GLU A 66 12.78 -10.30 0.58
C GLU A 66 12.53 -10.64 2.05
N ALA A 67 11.75 -9.83 2.76
CA ALA A 67 11.44 -10.06 4.17
C ALA A 67 10.54 -11.29 4.37
N ILE A 68 9.74 -11.65 3.37
CA ILE A 68 8.80 -12.78 3.41
C ILE A 68 9.28 -14.00 2.61
N ASP A 69 10.47 -13.96 2.01
CA ASP A 69 11.02 -15.03 1.17
C ASP A 69 11.20 -16.38 1.91
N HIS A 70 11.27 -16.32 3.24
CA HIS A 70 11.36 -17.49 4.10
C HIS A 70 10.00 -18.14 4.43
N LEU A 71 8.87 -17.49 4.08
CA LEU A 71 7.54 -18.05 4.27
C LEU A 71 7.27 -19.20 3.28
N PRO A 72 6.38 -20.14 3.61
CA PRO A 72 6.00 -21.21 2.68
C PRO A 72 5.47 -20.64 1.37
N ALA A 73 6.02 -21.15 0.26
CA ALA A 73 5.51 -20.83 -1.06
C ALA A 73 4.20 -21.58 -1.34
N ALA A 74 3.29 -20.94 -2.05
CA ALA A 74 2.07 -21.48 -2.61
C ALA A 74 2.07 -21.28 -4.13
N SER A 75 1.35 -22.15 -4.83
CA SER A 75 1.25 -22.07 -6.28
C SER A 75 -0.07 -22.64 -6.76
N PHE A 76 -0.67 -22.00 -7.76
CA PHE A 76 -1.80 -22.56 -8.49
C PHE A 76 -1.69 -22.23 -9.98
N LYS A 77 -2.45 -22.95 -10.81
CA LYS A 77 -2.53 -22.66 -12.23
C LYS A 77 -3.75 -21.79 -12.50
N ASP A 78 -3.55 -20.59 -13.04
CA ASP A 78 -4.67 -19.72 -13.39
C ASP A 78 -5.49 -20.33 -14.54
N ALA A 79 -6.80 -20.09 -14.53
CA ALA A 79 -7.72 -20.68 -15.49
C ALA A 79 -7.73 -19.96 -16.85
N GLU A 80 -7.34 -18.68 -16.88
CA GLU A 80 -7.46 -17.80 -18.06
C GLU A 80 -6.32 -18.03 -19.06
N GLU A 81 -5.07 -17.88 -18.61
CA GLU A 81 -3.85 -18.03 -19.40
C GLU A 81 -3.19 -19.40 -19.20
N GLY A 82 -3.61 -20.16 -18.19
CA GLY A 82 -3.02 -21.46 -17.87
C GLY A 82 -1.60 -21.35 -17.32
N LYS A 83 -1.20 -20.18 -16.80
CA LYS A 83 0.13 -19.98 -16.23
C LYS A 83 0.13 -20.40 -14.76
N THR A 84 1.30 -20.80 -14.29
CA THR A 84 1.48 -21.03 -12.86
C THR A 84 1.69 -19.67 -12.20
N GLN A 85 0.86 -19.37 -11.22
CA GLN A 85 1.08 -18.30 -10.27
C GLN A 85 1.83 -18.91 -9.08
N GLU A 86 2.84 -18.22 -8.57
CA GLU A 86 3.69 -18.70 -7.47
C GLU A 86 4.09 -17.56 -6.55
N GLY A 87 4.04 -17.78 -5.24
CA GLY A 87 4.50 -16.82 -4.24
C GLY A 87 4.00 -17.18 -2.84
N TRP A 88 3.49 -16.21 -2.07
CA TRP A 88 3.16 -16.41 -0.65
C TRP A 88 1.71 -16.09 -0.34
N ARG A 89 1.03 -16.94 0.41
CA ARG A 89 -0.37 -16.70 0.79
C ARG A 89 -0.48 -15.42 1.63
N LEU A 90 -1.50 -14.62 1.34
CA LEU A 90 -1.78 -13.40 2.11
C LEU A 90 -2.03 -13.73 3.59
N ALA A 91 -2.69 -14.86 3.87
CA ALA A 91 -2.90 -15.33 5.23
C ALA A 91 -1.58 -15.53 6.00
N ASP A 92 -0.59 -16.16 5.37
CA ASP A 92 0.69 -16.46 6.02
C ASP A 92 1.50 -15.17 6.24
N VAL A 93 1.46 -14.25 5.28
CA VAL A 93 2.06 -12.91 5.42
C VAL A 93 1.43 -12.13 6.57
N LEU A 94 0.11 -12.09 6.65
CA LEU A 94 -0.59 -11.37 7.72
C LEU A 94 -0.35 -12.02 9.09
N ASN A 95 -0.43 -13.35 9.18
CA ASN A 95 -0.13 -14.07 10.43
C ASN A 95 1.33 -13.92 10.87
N PHE A 96 2.26 -13.66 9.95
CA PHE A 96 3.65 -13.40 10.30
C PHE A 96 3.84 -12.03 10.96
N TYR A 97 3.14 -10.99 10.48
CA TYR A 97 3.30 -9.62 10.98
C TYR A 97 2.35 -9.25 12.12
N LEU A 98 1.19 -9.91 12.22
CA LEU A 98 0.18 -9.58 13.22
C LEU A 98 0.34 -10.48 14.45
N ALA A 99 0.40 -9.85 15.62
CA ALA A 99 0.47 -10.57 16.89
C ALA A 99 -0.88 -11.20 17.29
N GLU A 100 -1.99 -10.57 16.87
CA GLU A 100 -3.34 -10.98 17.22
C GLU A 100 -4.05 -11.63 16.04
N ALA A 101 -4.84 -12.66 16.32
CA ALA A 101 -5.65 -13.30 15.31
C ALA A 101 -6.79 -12.37 14.86
N LEU A 102 -6.96 -12.23 13.55
CA LEU A 102 -8.04 -11.44 12.98
C LEU A 102 -9.39 -12.16 13.15
N PRO A 103 -10.48 -11.43 13.46
CA PRO A 103 -11.83 -12.00 13.45
C PRO A 103 -12.25 -12.28 12.00
N ALA A 104 -13.13 -13.27 11.80
CA ALA A 104 -13.51 -13.76 10.48
C ALA A 104 -14.10 -12.68 9.55
N ASP A 105 -14.75 -11.67 10.14
CA ASP A 105 -15.39 -10.55 9.47
C ASP A 105 -14.50 -9.29 9.37
N ALA A 106 -13.25 -9.33 9.84
CA ALA A 106 -12.28 -8.26 9.56
C ALA A 106 -12.13 -8.07 8.05
N LEU A 107 -12.10 -6.82 7.62
CA LEU A 107 -11.96 -6.44 6.22
C LEU A 107 -10.49 -6.13 5.91
N ILE A 108 -9.99 -6.72 4.83
CA ILE A 108 -8.62 -6.59 4.33
C ILE A 108 -8.71 -5.95 2.96
N LEU A 109 -8.32 -4.69 2.88
CA LEU A 109 -8.16 -3.95 1.64
C LEU A 109 -6.71 -4.08 1.19
N VAL A 110 -6.52 -4.61 -0.01
CA VAL A 110 -5.21 -4.62 -0.70
C VAL A 110 -5.31 -3.70 -1.90
N ARG A 111 -4.39 -2.74 -2.01
CA ARG A 111 -4.46 -1.68 -3.02
C ARG A 111 -3.15 -1.48 -3.76
N SER A 112 -3.28 -1.01 -5.00
CA SER A 112 -2.25 -0.34 -5.77
C SER A 112 -2.72 1.07 -6.12
N ASN A 113 -2.14 2.07 -5.47
CA ASN A 113 -2.44 3.48 -5.70
C ASN A 113 -2.01 3.92 -7.11
N HIS A 114 -0.93 3.34 -7.64
CA HIS A 114 -0.44 3.66 -8.98
C HIS A 114 -1.27 3.10 -10.13
N ARG A 115 -1.98 1.97 -9.88
CA ARG A 115 -2.80 1.29 -10.90
C ARG A 115 -4.29 1.58 -10.78
N ASP A 116 -4.71 2.28 -9.71
CA ASP A 116 -6.13 2.47 -9.36
C ASP A 116 -6.86 1.12 -9.26
N LYS A 117 -6.25 0.20 -8.50
CA LYS A 117 -6.69 -1.18 -8.34
C LYS A 117 -6.79 -1.52 -6.87
N GLU A 118 -7.86 -2.20 -6.48
CA GLU A 118 -8.02 -2.67 -5.12
C GLU A 118 -8.88 -3.93 -5.05
N ALA A 119 -8.69 -4.68 -3.97
CA ALA A 119 -9.51 -5.82 -3.61
C ALA A 119 -9.81 -5.76 -2.10
N THR A 120 -11.10 -5.81 -1.75
CA THR A 120 -11.55 -5.93 -0.36
C THR A 120 -11.94 -7.37 -0.08
N LEU A 121 -11.32 -7.98 0.91
CA LEU A 121 -11.50 -9.38 1.29
C LEU A 121 -11.91 -9.44 2.76
N THR A 122 -12.71 -10.43 3.14
CA THR A 122 -12.88 -10.80 4.55
C THR A 122 -11.70 -11.65 5.00
N TRP A 123 -11.37 -11.62 6.29
CA TRP A 123 -10.37 -12.54 6.82
C TRP A 123 -10.77 -14.01 6.63
N ALA A 124 -12.07 -14.33 6.69
CA ALA A 124 -12.56 -15.67 6.37
C ALA A 124 -12.16 -16.12 4.96
N GLU A 125 -12.31 -15.25 3.95
CA GLU A 125 -11.87 -15.54 2.58
C GLU A 125 -10.35 -15.69 2.49
N VAL A 126 -9.59 -14.83 3.16
CA VAL A 126 -8.11 -14.86 3.15
C VAL A 126 -7.56 -16.11 3.83
N ALA A 127 -8.13 -16.50 4.96
CA ALA A 127 -7.69 -17.64 5.75
C ALA A 127 -7.97 -18.97 5.04
N ASP A 128 -9.05 -19.06 4.24
CA ASP A 128 -9.43 -20.28 3.54
C ASP A 128 -8.38 -20.67 2.46
N PRO A 129 -7.69 -21.83 2.60
CA PRO A 129 -6.72 -22.28 1.61
C PRO A 129 -7.32 -22.56 0.24
N ALA A 130 -8.63 -22.85 0.14
CA ALA A 130 -9.27 -23.11 -1.15
C ALA A 130 -9.32 -21.88 -2.07
N ASN A 131 -9.22 -20.68 -1.50
CA ASN A 131 -9.27 -19.43 -2.27
C ASN A 131 -7.91 -19.04 -2.87
N GLU A 132 -6.81 -19.65 -2.40
CA GLU A 132 -5.44 -19.40 -2.88
C GLU A 132 -5.11 -17.90 -3.03
N ILE A 133 -5.54 -17.08 -2.07
CA ILE A 133 -5.26 -15.63 -2.08
C ILE A 133 -3.78 -15.44 -1.72
N MET A 134 -2.98 -15.03 -2.70
CA MET A 134 -1.54 -14.96 -2.54
C MET A 134 -0.91 -13.78 -3.29
N PHE A 135 0.26 -13.38 -2.83
CA PHE A 135 1.16 -12.49 -3.55
C PHE A 135 2.08 -13.31 -4.44
N ASP A 136 2.04 -13.05 -5.73
CA ASP A 136 3.02 -13.57 -6.69
C ASP A 136 3.97 -12.43 -7.09
N LEU A 137 5.26 -12.75 -7.20
CA LEU A 137 6.30 -11.80 -7.56
C LEU A 137 6.32 -11.59 -9.09
N ALA A 138 5.86 -10.42 -9.53
CA ALA A 138 5.98 -10.03 -10.92
C ALA A 138 7.45 -9.85 -11.33
N GLY A 139 7.79 -10.12 -12.60
CA GLY A 139 9.16 -10.08 -13.11
C GLY A 139 9.89 -8.72 -13.05
N ARG A 140 9.24 -7.66 -12.55
CA ARG A 140 9.85 -6.35 -12.25
C ARG A 140 10.15 -6.12 -10.76
N GLY A 141 9.96 -7.14 -9.91
CA GLY A 141 10.19 -7.07 -8.47
C GLY A 141 9.02 -6.50 -7.66
N THR A 142 7.82 -6.41 -8.23
CA THR A 142 6.61 -5.94 -7.53
C THR A 142 5.65 -7.10 -7.25
N LEU A 143 4.86 -6.98 -6.19
CA LEU A 143 3.86 -7.99 -5.87
C LEU A 143 2.57 -7.74 -6.66
N LYS A 144 1.93 -8.84 -7.08
CA LYS A 144 0.55 -8.86 -7.54
C LYS A 144 -0.28 -9.76 -6.63
N LEU A 145 -1.47 -9.31 -6.25
CA LEU A 145 -2.44 -10.13 -5.55
C LEU A 145 -3.27 -10.93 -6.55
N VAL A 146 -3.25 -12.26 -6.40
CA VAL A 146 -3.95 -13.23 -7.24
C VAL A 146 -4.75 -14.21 -6.38
N SER A 147 -5.77 -14.84 -6.94
CA SER A 147 -6.63 -15.77 -6.22
C SER A 147 -7.40 -16.70 -7.17
N LEU A 148 -8.06 -17.73 -6.63
CA LEU A 148 -9.11 -18.52 -7.27
C LEU A 148 -10.53 -17.97 -7.01
N LEU A 149 -10.66 -16.87 -6.29
CA LEU A 149 -11.96 -16.22 -6.06
C LEU A 149 -12.52 -15.65 -7.37
N PRO A 150 -13.81 -15.83 -7.71
CA PRO A 150 -14.41 -15.37 -8.97
C PRO A 150 -14.37 -13.85 -9.24
N ARG A 151 -13.90 -13.05 -8.28
CA ARG A 151 -13.76 -11.58 -8.35
C ARG A 151 -12.30 -11.13 -8.37
N LEU A 152 -11.38 -12.09 -8.43
CA LEU A 152 -9.93 -11.93 -8.35
C LEU A 152 -9.21 -13.10 -9.05
N ASP A 153 -9.88 -13.82 -9.96
CA ASP A 153 -9.35 -15.00 -10.65
C ASP A 153 -8.84 -14.69 -12.07
N THR A 154 -9.17 -13.51 -12.60
CA THR A 154 -8.68 -13.05 -13.91
C THR A 154 -7.61 -11.97 -13.80
N ARG A 155 -6.76 -11.88 -14.83
CA ARG A 155 -5.71 -10.85 -14.90
C ARG A 155 -6.27 -9.44 -14.79
N ALA A 156 -7.46 -9.23 -15.32
CA ALA A 156 -8.16 -7.94 -15.30
C ALA A 156 -8.67 -7.56 -13.91
N GLU A 157 -8.74 -8.48 -12.96
CA GLU A 157 -9.22 -8.24 -11.60
C GLU A 157 -8.08 -8.22 -10.57
N TRP A 158 -6.94 -8.84 -10.88
CA TRP A 158 -5.76 -8.82 -10.00
C TRP A 158 -5.32 -7.41 -9.62
N VAL A 159 -4.88 -7.27 -8.37
CA VAL A 159 -4.24 -6.05 -7.86
C VAL A 159 -2.76 -6.15 -8.16
N GLN A 160 -2.32 -5.53 -9.25
CA GLN A 160 -0.91 -5.49 -9.66
C GLN A 160 -0.20 -4.30 -9.03
N ASP A 161 1.10 -4.44 -8.74
CA ASP A 161 1.89 -3.37 -8.08
C ASP A 161 1.31 -2.99 -6.72
N VAL A 162 1.04 -3.99 -5.88
CA VAL A 162 0.52 -3.78 -4.52
C VAL A 162 1.46 -2.87 -3.75
N ASP A 163 0.90 -1.80 -3.17
CA ASP A 163 1.64 -0.79 -2.43
C ASP A 163 1.00 -0.44 -1.08
N GLU A 164 -0.15 -1.06 -0.73
CA GLU A 164 -0.84 -0.79 0.53
C GLU A 164 -1.71 -1.99 0.95
N ILE A 165 -1.67 -2.31 2.25
CA ILE A 165 -2.61 -3.22 2.91
C ILE A 165 -3.24 -2.52 4.12
N THR A 166 -4.56 -2.54 4.19
CA THR A 166 -5.33 -1.93 5.27
C THR A 166 -6.32 -2.93 5.83
N ILE A 167 -6.31 -3.07 7.15
CA ILE A 167 -7.16 -4.01 7.89
C ILE A 167 -8.10 -3.20 8.76
N THR A 168 -9.40 -3.47 8.64
CA THR A 168 -10.46 -2.85 9.43
C THR A 168 -11.13 -3.92 10.28
N MET A 169 -11.06 -3.74 11.59
CA MET A 169 -11.76 -4.59 12.56
C MET A 169 -13.23 -4.15 12.68
N PRO A 170 -14.15 -5.05 13.07
CA PRO A 170 -15.57 -4.74 13.28
C PRO A 170 -15.83 -3.75 14.43
#